data_AF-A0A2E8WWH3-F1
#
_entry.id   AF-A0A2E8WWH3-F1
#
_cell.length_a   1.000
_cell.length_b   1.000
_cell.length_c   1.000
_cell.angle_alpha   90.00
_cell.angle_beta   90.00
_cell.angle_gamma   90.00
#
_symmetry.space_group_name_H-M   'P 1'
#
loop_
_entity.id
_entity.type
_entity.pdbx_description
1 polymer ?
#
loop_
_entity_poly.entity_id
_entity_poly.type
_entity_poly.pdbx_seq_one_letter_code
_entity_poly.pdbx_strand_id
1 'polypeptide(L)'
;MELGAGKHNSKLVEVEDGRGYRIARLTHSHPWLLPETYQLLQDMGNDFADALEGTASEGAVFRVTSVTRTDSQQRKLRRRNLNATGSQSTHSYGASFDIAFVDRMDDNASCGSPTREMERLLNRYQDAGIIYVIPEGGCMHITLRKP
;
A
#
# COMPACT_ATOMS: atom_id res chain seq x y z
N MET A 1 -21.43 0.98 -10.14
CA MET A 1 -22.49 0.63 -9.19
C MET A 1 -21.95 0.07 -7.88
N GLU A 2 -20.96 -0.83 -7.86
CA GLU A 2 -20.46 -1.40 -6.58
C GLU A 2 -19.56 -0.48 -5.75
N LEU A 3 -18.71 0.34 -6.39
CA LEU A 3 -18.00 1.43 -5.68
C LEU A 3 -18.98 2.43 -5.03
N GLY A 4 -20.13 2.65 -5.67
CA GLY A 4 -21.21 3.46 -5.11
C GLY A 4 -21.85 2.82 -3.89
N ALA A 5 -22.02 1.50 -3.87
CA ALA A 5 -22.57 0.77 -2.72
C ALA A 5 -21.62 0.74 -1.51
N GLY A 6 -20.30 0.65 -1.73
CA GLY A 6 -19.28 0.80 -0.67
C GLY A 6 -19.22 2.21 -0.09
N LYS A 7 -19.35 3.22 -0.96
CA LYS A 7 -19.42 4.65 -0.60
C LYS A 7 -20.71 5.02 0.15
N HIS A 8 -21.84 4.43 -0.23
CA HIS A 8 -23.14 4.67 0.41
C HIS A 8 -23.29 4.04 1.80
N ASN A 9 -22.42 3.09 2.18
CA ASN A 9 -22.42 2.44 3.49
C ASN A 9 -21.21 2.83 4.37
N SER A 10 -20.48 3.90 4.02
CA SER A 10 -19.31 4.40 4.77
C SER A 10 -18.19 3.36 4.98
N LYS A 11 -18.04 2.38 4.07
CA LYS A 11 -17.08 1.28 4.25
C LYS A 11 -15.70 1.58 3.67
N LEU A 12 -15.57 2.54 2.77
CA LEU A 12 -14.30 2.86 2.10
C LEU A 12 -14.07 4.38 2.10
N VAL A 13 -12.81 4.77 2.29
CA VAL A 13 -12.34 6.16 2.30
C VAL A 13 -11.37 6.39 1.17
N GLU A 14 -11.37 7.62 0.62
CA GLU A 14 -10.40 8.01 -0.40
C GLU A 14 -9.02 8.11 0.23
N VAL A 15 -8.01 7.66 -0.50
CA VAL A 15 -6.62 7.72 -0.07
C VAL A 15 -5.94 8.86 -0.80
N GLU A 16 -5.27 9.71 -0.03
CA GLU A 16 -4.49 10.84 -0.53
C GLU A 16 -3.03 10.69 -0.11
N ASP A 17 -2.15 11.53 -0.69
CA ASP A 17 -0.77 11.64 -0.25
C ASP A 17 -0.69 11.97 1.24
N GLY A 18 0.35 11.50 1.91
CA GLY A 18 0.54 11.72 3.34
C GLY A 18 2.00 11.83 3.74
N ARG A 19 2.24 11.94 5.04
CA ARG A 19 3.61 11.99 5.55
C ARG A 19 4.29 10.63 5.31
N GLY A 20 5.46 10.65 4.70
CA GLY A 20 6.27 9.45 4.42
C GLY A 20 5.80 8.60 3.24
N TYR A 21 4.69 8.94 2.56
CA TYR A 21 4.23 8.20 1.37
C TYR A 21 3.53 9.08 0.34
N ARG A 22 3.53 8.63 -0.92
CA ARG A 22 2.75 9.25 -2.00
C ARG A 22 1.99 8.21 -2.80
N ILE A 23 0.79 8.56 -3.23
CA ILE A 23 -0.06 7.74 -4.09
C ILE A 23 0.43 7.92 -5.53
N ALA A 24 0.96 6.85 -6.11
CA ALA A 24 1.35 6.87 -7.51
C ALA A 24 0.11 7.09 -8.40
N ARG A 25 0.33 7.50 -9.64
CA ARG A 25 -0.76 7.60 -10.63
C ARG A 25 -1.37 6.21 -10.86
N LEU A 26 -2.53 5.97 -10.25
CA LEU A 26 -3.25 4.71 -10.34
C LEU A 26 -3.92 4.59 -11.73
N THR A 27 -3.39 3.71 -12.59
CA THR A 27 -3.95 3.46 -13.94
C THR A 27 -4.90 2.27 -13.97
N HIS A 28 -4.78 1.37 -12.99
CA HIS A 28 -5.47 0.08 -12.97
C HIS A 28 -6.15 -0.24 -11.63
N SER A 29 -6.15 0.69 -10.68
CA SER A 29 -6.77 0.58 -9.36
C SER A 29 -7.45 1.90 -9.00
N HIS A 30 -8.21 1.90 -7.92
CA HIS A 30 -8.84 3.10 -7.39
C HIS A 30 -8.29 3.42 -5.99
N PRO A 31 -8.14 4.70 -5.63
CA PRO A 31 -7.55 5.14 -4.36
C PRO A 31 -8.55 5.02 -3.21
N TRP A 32 -9.05 3.81 -2.95
CA TRP A 32 -9.99 3.55 -1.86
C TRP A 32 -9.41 2.50 -0.94
N LEU A 33 -9.50 2.70 0.37
CA LEU A 33 -9.17 1.70 1.39
C LEU A 33 -10.30 1.62 2.42
N LEU A 34 -10.33 0.53 3.18
CA LEU A 34 -11.05 0.54 4.44
C LEU A 34 -10.42 1.58 5.40
N PRO A 35 -11.18 2.23 6.29
CA PRO A 35 -10.64 3.23 7.21
C PRO A 35 -9.46 2.74 8.06
N GLU A 36 -9.53 1.51 8.57
CA GLU A 36 -8.46 0.91 9.39
C GLU A 36 -7.22 0.61 8.55
N THR A 37 -7.41 0.18 7.31
CA THR A 37 -6.29 -0.02 6.37
C THR A 37 -5.67 1.31 5.93
N TYR A 38 -6.46 2.38 5.82
CA TYR A 38 -5.92 3.72 5.58
C TYR A 38 -5.17 4.27 6.81
N GLN A 39 -5.67 3.98 8.02
CA GLN A 39 -4.95 4.31 9.25
C GLN A 39 -3.59 3.59 9.29
N LEU A 40 -3.55 2.29 8.97
CA LEU A 40 -2.29 1.54 8.86
C LEU A 40 -1.31 2.22 7.89
N LEU A 41 -1.77 2.63 6.71
CA LEU A 41 -0.92 3.32 5.73
C LEU A 41 -0.35 4.63 6.31
N GLN A 42 -1.17 5.41 7.01
CA GLN A 42 -0.73 6.65 7.66
C GLN A 42 0.27 6.37 8.78
N ASP A 43 0.03 5.36 9.61
CA ASP A 43 0.94 4.97 10.70
C ASP A 43 2.30 4.54 10.14
N MET A 44 2.29 3.67 9.11
CA MET A 44 3.52 3.25 8.42
C MET A 44 4.25 4.44 7.77
N GLY A 45 3.50 5.39 7.20
CA GLY A 45 4.04 6.63 6.65
C GLY A 45 4.74 7.50 7.68
N ASN A 46 4.10 7.72 8.83
CA ASN A 46 4.67 8.48 9.93
C ASN A 46 5.92 7.81 10.50
N ASP A 47 5.85 6.51 10.80
CA ASP A 47 6.97 5.73 11.31
C ASP A 47 8.17 5.73 10.35
N PHE A 48 7.90 5.68 9.04
CA PHE A 48 8.95 5.77 8.02
C PHE A 48 9.62 7.15 8.02
N ALA A 49 8.82 8.22 8.09
CA ALA A 49 9.34 9.58 8.12
C ALA A 49 10.13 9.86 9.42
N ASP A 50 9.66 9.36 10.57
CA ASP A 50 10.34 9.48 11.86
C ASP A 50 11.70 8.75 11.84
N ALA A 51 11.78 7.57 11.22
CA ALA A 51 13.03 6.83 11.10
C ALA A 51 14.10 7.56 10.26
N LEU A 52 13.71 8.56 9.46
CA LEU A 52 14.59 9.32 8.59
C LEU A 52 14.84 10.75 9.08
N GLU A 53 14.14 11.21 10.12
CA GLU A 53 14.30 12.54 10.70
C GLU A 53 15.75 12.76 11.17
N GLY A 54 16.33 13.91 10.82
CA GLY A 54 17.72 14.26 11.15
C GLY A 54 18.78 13.48 10.35
N THR A 55 18.37 12.65 9.37
CA THR A 55 19.30 11.97 8.47
C THR A 55 19.42 12.71 7.13
N ALA A 56 20.45 12.38 6.34
CA ALA A 56 20.56 12.87 4.97
C ALA A 56 19.44 12.38 4.03
N SER A 57 18.55 11.52 4.51
CA SER A 57 17.40 11.01 3.76
C SER A 57 16.05 11.50 4.31
N GLU A 58 16.06 12.48 5.20
CA GLU A 58 14.85 13.13 5.67
C GLU A 58 13.99 13.62 4.49
N GLY A 59 12.68 13.44 4.60
CA GLY A 59 11.73 13.77 3.54
C GLY A 59 11.62 12.75 2.40
N ALA A 60 12.38 11.65 2.43
CA ALA A 60 12.12 10.53 1.53
C ALA A 60 10.71 9.95 1.77
N VAL A 61 10.10 9.41 0.72
CA VAL A 61 8.76 8.79 0.79
C VAL A 61 8.72 7.49 0.04
N PHE A 62 7.82 6.59 0.40
CA PHE A 62 7.52 5.42 -0.43
C PHE A 62 6.30 5.63 -1.33
N ARG A 63 6.28 4.93 -2.48
CA ARG A 63 5.18 5.01 -3.44
C ARG A 63 4.19 3.89 -3.22
N VAL A 64 2.92 4.26 -2.99
CA VAL A 64 1.79 3.34 -3.04
C VAL A 64 1.33 3.22 -4.49
N THR A 65 1.57 2.07 -5.11
CA THR A 65 1.37 1.85 -6.56
C THR A 65 0.06 1.18 -6.90
N SER A 66 -0.59 0.58 -5.90
CA SER A 66 -1.85 -0.13 -6.06
C SER A 66 -2.56 -0.20 -4.71
N VAL A 67 -3.90 -0.13 -4.73
CA VAL A 67 -4.73 0.03 -3.54
C VAL A 67 -5.91 -0.93 -3.64
N THR A 68 -7.10 -0.48 -4.06
CA THR A 68 -8.23 -1.38 -4.33
C THR A 68 -8.37 -1.66 -5.82
N ARG A 69 -8.48 -2.95 -6.18
CA ARG A 69 -9.04 -3.38 -7.46
C ARG A 69 -10.51 -3.69 -7.26
N THR A 70 -11.37 -3.10 -8.08
CA THR A 70 -12.81 -3.40 -7.98
C THR A 70 -13.12 -4.81 -8.46
N ASP A 71 -14.21 -5.40 -7.94
CA ASP A 71 -14.78 -6.67 -8.41
C ASP A 71 -15.01 -6.70 -9.94
N SER A 72 -15.25 -5.54 -10.56
CA SER A 72 -15.34 -5.39 -12.02
C SER A 72 -14.04 -5.74 -12.75
N GLN A 73 -12.90 -5.30 -12.21
CA GLN A 73 -11.57 -5.58 -12.76
C GLN A 73 -11.19 -7.05 -12.54
N GLN A 74 -11.52 -7.60 -11.37
CA GLN A 74 -11.41 -9.03 -11.07
C GLN A 74 -12.23 -9.88 -12.06
N ARG A 75 -13.50 -9.49 -12.33
CA ARG A 75 -14.37 -10.18 -13.30
C ARG A 75 -13.86 -10.08 -14.75
N LYS A 76 -13.26 -8.94 -15.15
CA LYS A 76 -12.63 -8.79 -16.47
C LYS A 76 -11.36 -9.64 -16.62
N LEU A 77 -10.55 -9.76 -15.56
CA LEU A 77 -9.40 -10.68 -15.51
C LEU A 77 -9.83 -12.14 -15.58
N ARG A 78 -10.88 -12.54 -14.84
CA ARG A 78 -11.48 -13.89 -14.90
C ARG A 78 -12.02 -14.26 -16.28
N ARG A 79 -12.58 -13.30 -17.04
CA ARG A 79 -13.08 -13.57 -18.40
C ARG A 79 -11.96 -13.86 -19.41
N ARG A 80 -10.74 -13.38 -19.17
CA ARG A 80 -9.59 -13.57 -20.08
C ARG A 80 -8.71 -14.75 -19.70
N ASN A 81 -8.71 -15.19 -18.44
CA ASN A 81 -7.96 -16.35 -17.95
C ASN A 81 -8.89 -17.33 -17.22
N LEU A 82 -9.43 -18.31 -17.95
CA LEU A 82 -10.26 -19.40 -17.40
C LEU A 82 -9.52 -20.29 -16.39
N ASN A 83 -8.18 -20.24 -16.37
CA ASN A 83 -7.31 -20.95 -15.44
C ASN A 83 -6.95 -20.16 -14.16
N ALA A 84 -7.51 -18.97 -13.95
CA ALA A 84 -7.34 -18.22 -12.70
C ALA A 84 -8.16 -18.91 -11.59
N THR A 85 -7.57 -19.95 -10.99
CA THR A 85 -8.11 -20.66 -9.83
C THR A 85 -8.05 -19.75 -8.60
N GLY A 86 -9.20 -19.26 -8.17
CA GLY A 86 -9.53 -19.02 -6.75
C GLY A 86 -8.62 -18.15 -5.88
N SER A 87 -7.63 -17.42 -6.39
CA SER A 87 -6.88 -16.49 -5.55
C SER A 87 -7.79 -15.31 -5.22
N GLN A 88 -8.30 -15.28 -3.99
CA GLN A 88 -8.83 -14.06 -3.41
C GLN A 88 -7.68 -13.06 -3.38
N SER A 89 -7.52 -12.26 -4.43
CA SER A 89 -6.61 -11.12 -4.36
C SER A 89 -7.11 -10.23 -3.21
N THR A 90 -6.29 -10.07 -2.19
CA THR A 90 -6.60 -9.41 -0.91
C THR A 90 -6.96 -7.94 -1.08
N HIS A 91 -6.74 -7.38 -2.28
CA HIS A 91 -7.26 -6.08 -2.70
C HIS A 91 -8.79 -6.04 -2.80
N SER A 92 -9.45 -7.19 -2.70
CA SER A 92 -10.91 -7.27 -2.58
C SER A 92 -11.30 -6.60 -1.27
N TYR A 93 -12.13 -5.57 -1.34
CA TYR A 93 -12.66 -4.81 -0.21
C TYR A 93 -11.74 -3.77 0.45
N GLY A 94 -10.56 -3.45 -0.12
CA GLY A 94 -9.73 -2.35 0.39
C GLY A 94 -8.96 -2.64 1.67
N ALA A 95 -8.64 -3.91 1.92
CA ALA A 95 -7.87 -4.40 3.07
C ALA A 95 -6.35 -4.49 2.80
N SER A 96 -5.89 -4.13 1.59
CA SER A 96 -4.49 -4.23 1.20
C SER A 96 -4.08 -3.14 0.20
N PHE A 97 -2.78 -2.88 0.13
CA PHE A 97 -2.15 -1.95 -0.81
C PHE A 97 -0.75 -2.45 -1.19
N ASP A 98 -0.24 -2.00 -2.34
CA ASP A 98 1.11 -2.34 -2.82
C ASP A 98 2.03 -1.13 -2.74
N ILE A 99 3.27 -1.37 -2.33
CA ILE A 99 4.36 -0.38 -2.37
C ILE A 99 5.46 -0.84 -3.32
N ALA A 100 6.12 0.08 -4.02
CA ALA A 100 7.15 -0.28 -5.03
C ALA A 100 8.42 0.56 -4.93
N PHE A 101 8.21 1.88 -4.90
CA PHE A 101 9.20 2.97 -4.91
C PHE A 101 9.63 3.40 -3.51
N VAL A 102 10.89 3.81 -3.31
CA VAL A 102 11.24 4.84 -2.33
C VAL A 102 11.90 6.00 -3.07
N ASP A 103 11.24 7.16 -3.04
CA ASP A 103 11.73 8.41 -3.62
C ASP A 103 12.57 9.16 -2.59
N ARG A 104 13.76 9.61 -2.99
CA ARG A 104 14.67 10.41 -2.16
C ARG A 104 14.58 11.87 -2.53
N MET A 105 14.88 12.76 -1.59
CA MET A 105 14.92 14.21 -1.84
C MET A 105 16.21 14.67 -2.54
N ASP A 106 17.33 13.97 -2.32
CA ASP A 106 18.63 14.28 -2.91
C ASP A 106 19.31 12.99 -3.40
N ASP A 107 19.97 13.04 -4.55
CA ASP A 107 20.80 11.95 -5.09
C ASP A 107 22.05 11.68 -4.24
N ASN A 108 22.47 12.65 -3.41
CA ASN A 108 23.53 12.50 -2.42
C ASN A 108 23.06 11.86 -1.11
N ALA A 109 21.75 11.69 -0.91
CA ALA A 109 21.23 10.96 0.23
C ALA A 109 21.77 9.52 0.20
N SER A 110 22.05 8.93 1.36
CA SER A 110 22.60 7.58 1.43
C SER A 110 21.78 6.60 0.58
N CYS A 111 22.40 6.07 -0.48
CA CYS A 111 21.74 5.25 -1.52
C CYS A 111 21.02 4.00 -0.97
N GLY A 112 21.25 3.63 0.31
CA GLY A 112 20.59 2.50 0.96
C GLY A 112 19.73 2.86 2.19
N SER A 113 19.82 4.06 2.75
CA SER A 113 19.19 4.34 4.05
C SER A 113 17.66 4.22 4.01
N PRO A 114 16.93 4.88 3.09
CA PRO A 114 15.48 4.75 3.01
C PRO A 114 14.99 3.34 2.70
N THR A 115 15.71 2.61 1.85
CA THR A 115 15.39 1.21 1.53
C THR A 115 15.52 0.33 2.77
N ARG A 116 16.61 0.49 3.53
CA ARG A 116 16.83 -0.27 4.76
C ARG A 116 15.83 0.06 5.86
N GLU A 117 15.46 1.34 6.02
CA GLU A 117 14.43 1.72 6.99
C GLU A 117 13.05 1.20 6.58
N MET A 118 12.73 1.14 5.28
CA MET A 118 11.52 0.48 4.79
C MET A 118 11.53 -1.03 5.09
N GLU A 119 12.64 -1.72 4.86
CA GLU A 119 12.77 -3.15 5.21
C GLU A 119 12.58 -3.38 6.73
N ARG A 120 13.19 -2.54 7.57
CA ARG A 120 13.02 -2.58 9.03
C ARG A 120 11.58 -2.32 9.45
N LEU A 121 10.92 -1.34 8.83
CA LEU A 121 9.53 -1.02 9.06
C LEU A 121 8.63 -2.23 8.77
N LEU A 122 8.78 -2.82 7.57
CA LEU A 122 8.00 -4.00 7.17
C LEU A 122 8.21 -5.18 8.11
N ASN A 123 9.46 -5.47 8.48
CA ASN A 123 9.77 -6.55 9.41
C ASN A 123 9.13 -6.28 10.78
N ARG A 124 9.26 -5.06 11.33
CA ARG A 124 8.67 -4.70 12.62
C ARG A 124 7.15 -4.89 12.64
N TYR A 125 6.44 -4.42 11.61
CA TYR A 125 4.99 -4.57 11.54
C TYR A 125 4.55 -6.02 11.32
N GLN A 126 5.33 -6.79 10.57
CA GLN A 126 5.06 -8.22 10.34
C GLN A 126 5.34 -9.06 11.59
N ASP A 127 6.43 -8.81 12.31
CA ASP A 127 6.79 -9.46 13.58
C ASP A 127 5.78 -9.14 14.67
N ALA A 128 5.24 -7.92 14.69
CA ALA A 128 4.14 -7.51 15.56
C ALA A 128 2.79 -8.16 15.20
N GLY A 129 2.72 -8.88 14.08
CA GLY A 129 1.50 -9.54 13.61
C GLY A 129 0.44 -8.59 13.05
N ILE A 130 0.79 -7.33 12.76
CA ILE A 130 -0.13 -6.29 12.27
C ILE A 130 -0.38 -6.44 10.77
N ILE A 131 0.65 -6.84 10.01
CA ILE A 131 0.55 -6.97 8.55
C ILE A 131 1.02 -8.36 8.08
N TYR A 132 0.59 -8.70 6.87
CA TYR A 132 1.22 -9.73 6.05
C TYR A 132 1.85 -9.08 4.82
N VAL A 133 3.07 -9.48 4.49
CA VAL A 133 3.83 -8.92 3.36
C VAL A 133 4.15 -10.03 2.36
N ILE A 134 3.74 -9.83 1.10
CA ILE A 134 4.06 -10.74 0.00
C ILE A 134 4.89 -9.98 -1.03
N PRO A 135 6.12 -10.42 -1.35
CA PRO A 135 6.85 -9.89 -2.49
C PRO A 135 6.15 -10.27 -3.80
N GLU A 136 5.72 -9.28 -4.58
CA GLU A 136 5.07 -9.46 -5.87
C GLU A 136 5.87 -8.75 -6.97
N GLY A 137 6.89 -9.43 -7.49
CA GLY A 137 7.79 -8.86 -8.49
C GLY A 137 8.58 -7.67 -7.95
N GLY A 138 8.33 -6.47 -8.48
CA GLY A 138 8.96 -5.22 -8.06
C GLY A 138 8.19 -4.43 -6.99
N CYS A 139 7.13 -5.01 -6.42
CA CYS A 139 6.31 -4.40 -5.37
C CYS A 139 6.19 -5.33 -4.17
N MET A 140 5.82 -4.77 -3.02
CA MET A 140 5.45 -5.51 -1.82
C MET A 140 3.96 -5.32 -1.58
N HIS A 141 3.21 -6.42 -1.60
CA HIS A 141 1.80 -6.45 -1.28
C HIS A 141 1.61 -6.52 0.23
N ILE A 142 0.95 -5.51 0.79
CA ILE A 142 0.73 -5.35 2.23
C ILE A 142 -0.74 -5.56 2.53
N THR A 143 -1.06 -6.51 3.40
CA THR A 143 -2.41 -6.77 3.89
C THR A 143 -2.48 -6.51 5.39
N LEU A 144 -3.50 -5.77 5.85
CA LEU A 144 -3.80 -5.62 7.27
C LEU A 144 -4.28 -6.96 7.85
N ARG A 145 -3.64 -7.44 8.91
CA ARG A 145 -4.14 -8.57 9.70
C ARG A 145 -5.15 -8.03 10.70
N LYS A 146 -6.42 -8.48 10.59
CA LYS A 146 -7.41 -8.20 11.61
C LYS A 146 -6.95 -8.82 12.94
N PRO A 147 -7.03 -8.09 14.07
CA PRO A 147 -6.85 -8.69 15.39
C PRO A 147 -7.89 -9.78 15.66
#